data_AF-A0A7X3CLS6-F1
#
_entry.id   AF-A0A7X3CLS6-F1
#
_cell.length_a   1.000
_cell.length_b   1.000
_cell.length_c   1.000
_cell.angle_alpha   90.00
_cell.angle_beta   90.00
_cell.angle_gamma   90.00
#
_symmetry.space_group_name_H-M   'P 1'
#
loop_
_entity.id
_entity.type
_entity.pdbx_description
1 polymer ?
#
loop_
_entity_poly.entity_id
_entity_poly.type
_entity_poly.pdbx_seq_one_letter_code
_entity_poly.pdbx_strand_id
1 'polypeptide(L)'
;MPNKLMNIFLAAAVMLKLGGCGIPALPSDLITAPNAVDDGDEMLTSLLAQLPDGARLLTMPDGKPNNGISYGDLDGDGQNEAIVVYEEETGRERTLKAALLMRRQEAWQIVWHGEGSGHSLDYAGIRDIDRDGAAEILLGWSLGTDVNGLDIYEWDKGTLKLQDRKGYYESTEFKEMMN
;
A
#
# COMPACT_ATOMS: atom_id res chain seq x y z
N MET A 1 64.34 17.73 40.72
CA MET A 1 64.03 17.57 39.27
C MET A 1 63.44 16.18 39.04
N PRO A 2 62.11 16.06 38.93
CA PRO A 2 61.56 15.10 37.97
C PRO A 2 60.29 15.61 37.28
N ASN A 3 60.46 16.30 36.15
CA ASN A 3 59.40 16.49 35.15
C ASN A 3 59.43 15.30 34.17
N LYS A 4 58.95 14.11 34.58
CA LYS A 4 58.76 12.98 33.64
C LYS A 4 57.58 12.05 33.95
N LEU A 5 56.90 12.20 35.08
CA LEU A 5 55.78 11.31 35.46
C LEU A 5 54.40 11.78 35.00
N MET A 6 54.26 13.03 34.53
CA MET A 6 52.95 13.58 34.11
C MET A 6 52.60 13.31 32.63
N ASN A 7 53.55 12.84 31.82
CA ASN A 7 53.32 12.52 30.39
C ASN A 7 53.03 11.04 30.12
N ILE A 8 53.00 10.18 31.14
CA ILE A 8 52.74 8.73 30.95
C ILE A 8 51.26 8.38 31.15
N PHE A 9 50.45 9.27 31.73
CA PHE A 9 49.00 9.03 31.90
C PHE A 9 48.14 9.40 30.69
N LEU A 10 48.70 10.08 29.67
CA LEU A 10 47.94 10.51 28.49
C LEU A 10 48.04 9.54 27.30
N ALA A 11 48.83 8.47 27.42
CA ALA A 11 49.03 7.48 26.35
C ALA A 11 48.23 6.17 26.51
N ALA A 12 47.48 6.00 27.61
CA ALA A 12 46.77 4.76 27.91
C ALA A 12 45.25 4.80 27.66
N ALA A 13 44.71 5.88 27.07
CA ALA A 13 43.27 6.06 26.84
C ALA A 13 42.85 5.95 25.35
N VAL A 14 43.75 5.55 24.45
CA VAL A 14 43.53 5.58 22.98
C VAL A 14 43.58 4.18 22.32
N MET A 15 43.48 3.10 23.09
CA MET A 15 43.46 1.73 22.55
C MET A 15 42.29 0.90 23.10
N LEU A 16 41.06 1.42 23.03
CA LEU A 16 39.87 0.60 23.33
C LEU A 16 38.63 0.99 22.51
N LYS A 17 38.79 1.15 21.20
CA LYS A 17 37.68 1.42 20.26
C LYS A 17 37.83 0.72 18.89
N LEU A 18 38.40 -0.49 18.85
CA LEU A 18 38.40 -1.32 17.64
C LEU A 18 38.00 -2.76 18.00
N GLY A 19 36.78 -2.91 18.51
CA GLY A 19 36.08 -4.18 18.67
C GLY A 19 34.82 -4.19 17.81
N GLY A 20 34.98 -4.14 16.49
CA GLY A 20 33.88 -4.35 15.54
C GLY A 20 33.71 -5.85 15.31
N CYS A 21 32.96 -6.54 16.16
CA CYS A 21 32.45 -7.87 15.83
C CYS A 21 31.27 -7.71 14.88
N GLY A 22 31.51 -7.80 13.57
CA GLY A 22 30.46 -8.08 12.61
C GLY A 22 30.07 -9.55 12.73
N ILE A 23 28.85 -9.82 13.18
CA ILE A 23 28.26 -11.16 13.12
C ILE A 23 27.97 -11.43 11.65
N PRO A 24 28.59 -12.42 10.99
CA PRO A 24 28.17 -12.81 9.65
C PRO A 24 26.80 -13.44 9.75
N ALA A 25 25.81 -12.87 9.05
CA ALA A 25 24.49 -13.46 8.93
C ALA A 25 24.63 -14.91 8.41
N LEU A 26 23.89 -15.82 9.01
CA LEU A 26 23.89 -17.22 8.62
C LEU A 26 23.18 -17.37 7.26
N PRO A 27 23.58 -18.30 6.39
CA PRO A 27 22.93 -18.54 5.10
C PRO A 27 21.42 -18.86 5.18
N SER A 28 20.92 -19.21 6.37
CA SER A 28 19.50 -19.46 6.64
C SER A 28 18.65 -18.18 6.72
N ASP A 29 19.24 -17.01 6.93
CA ASP A 29 18.52 -15.71 6.86
C ASP A 29 18.22 -15.26 5.42
N LEU A 30 18.78 -15.94 4.42
CA LEU A 30 18.47 -15.74 2.99
C LEU A 30 17.25 -16.56 2.52
N ILE A 31 16.60 -17.28 3.42
CA ILE A 31 15.30 -17.92 3.17
C ILE A 31 14.24 -17.08 3.88
N THR A 32 14.03 -15.86 3.39
CA THR A 32 12.84 -15.09 3.74
C THR A 32 11.65 -15.72 3.02
N ALA A 33 10.66 -16.20 3.78
CA ALA A 33 9.34 -16.43 3.22
C ALA A 33 8.86 -15.08 2.63
N PRO A 34 8.40 -15.01 1.37
CA PRO A 34 7.97 -13.75 0.80
C PRO A 34 6.81 -13.22 1.64
N ASN A 35 6.89 -11.93 2.02
CA ASN A 35 5.92 -11.17 2.80
C ASN A 35 6.07 -11.21 4.33
N ALA A 36 7.31 -11.14 4.85
CA ALA A 36 7.48 -10.45 6.13
C ALA A 36 7.26 -8.95 5.87
N VAL A 37 6.03 -8.50 6.15
CA VAL A 37 5.65 -7.10 6.29
C VAL A 37 6.73 -6.41 7.11
N ASP A 38 7.31 -5.34 6.58
CA ASP A 38 8.17 -4.48 7.37
C ASP A 38 7.30 -3.95 8.53
N ASP A 39 7.72 -4.17 9.78
CA ASP A 39 7.02 -3.81 11.04
C ASP A 39 6.66 -2.29 11.14
N GLY A 40 6.94 -1.50 10.11
CA GLY A 40 6.84 -0.03 10.08
C GLY A 40 5.63 0.57 9.34
N ASP A 41 4.77 -0.22 8.67
CA ASP A 41 3.57 0.33 8.03
C ASP A 41 2.33 0.19 8.95
N GLU A 42 2.09 1.25 9.74
CA GLU A 42 0.94 1.37 10.65
C GLU A 42 -0.39 1.18 9.93
N MET A 43 -0.49 1.64 8.67
CA MET A 43 -1.71 1.50 7.88
C MET A 43 -1.94 0.05 7.50
N LEU A 44 -0.91 -0.61 6.96
CA LEU A 44 -1.00 -2.02 6.58
C LEU A 44 -1.35 -2.89 7.80
N THR A 45 -0.74 -2.60 8.95
CA THR A 45 -1.06 -3.28 10.22
C THR A 45 -2.52 -3.08 10.62
N SER A 46 -3.00 -1.82 10.58
CA SER A 46 -4.39 -1.48 10.90
C SER A 46 -5.37 -2.12 9.93
N LEU A 47 -5.04 -2.16 8.64
CA LEU A 47 -5.84 -2.79 7.60
C LEU A 47 -5.94 -4.30 7.84
N LEU A 48 -4.81 -4.99 8.00
CA LEU A 48 -4.79 -6.45 8.20
C LEU A 48 -5.59 -6.86 9.44
N ALA A 49 -5.59 -6.04 10.49
CA ALA A 49 -6.40 -6.28 11.69
C ALA A 49 -7.92 -6.07 11.49
N GLN A 50 -8.32 -5.33 10.45
CA GLN A 50 -9.72 -5.04 10.10
C GLN A 50 -10.25 -5.95 8.98
N LEU A 51 -9.38 -6.66 8.26
CA LEU A 51 -9.76 -7.58 7.19
C LEU A 51 -10.23 -8.94 7.75
N PRO A 52 -11.12 -9.64 7.02
CA PRO A 52 -11.55 -10.98 7.40
C PRO A 52 -10.41 -12.01 7.27
N ASP A 53 -10.52 -13.10 8.04
CA ASP A 53 -9.56 -14.19 8.01
C ASP A 53 -9.41 -14.75 6.59
N GLY A 54 -8.15 -14.90 6.15
CA GLY A 54 -7.83 -15.41 4.81
C GLY A 54 -7.91 -14.38 3.68
N ALA A 55 -8.18 -13.10 3.99
CA ALA A 55 -8.08 -12.03 3.00
C ALA A 55 -6.64 -11.91 2.45
N ARG A 56 -6.52 -11.72 1.13
CA ARG A 56 -5.24 -11.61 0.43
C ARG A 56 -5.16 -10.32 -0.37
N LEU A 57 -4.21 -9.45 -0.05
CA LEU A 57 -3.99 -8.21 -0.80
C LEU A 57 -3.57 -8.50 -2.25
N LEU A 58 -4.07 -7.68 -3.17
CA LEU A 58 -3.76 -7.79 -4.60
C LEU A 58 -2.75 -6.73 -5.02
N THR A 59 -1.62 -7.18 -5.56
CA THR A 59 -0.63 -6.28 -6.16
C THR A 59 -1.08 -5.79 -7.53
N MET A 60 -0.75 -4.54 -7.86
CA MET A 60 -0.99 -4.00 -9.20
C MET A 60 -0.19 -4.76 -10.28
N PRO A 61 -0.70 -4.88 -11.52
CA PRO A 61 -0.01 -5.57 -12.61
C PRO A 61 1.36 -4.98 -12.97
N ASP A 62 1.59 -3.70 -12.65
CA ASP A 62 2.87 -3.02 -12.91
C ASP A 62 4.01 -3.48 -12.00
N GLY A 63 3.73 -4.40 -11.07
CA GLY A 63 4.73 -5.06 -10.22
C GLY A 63 5.38 -4.13 -9.20
N LYS A 64 4.82 -2.93 -8.98
CA LYS A 64 5.36 -2.01 -7.98
C LYS A 64 5.14 -2.55 -6.56
N PRO A 65 6.11 -2.35 -5.66
CA PRO A 65 6.07 -2.91 -4.30
C PRO A 65 5.10 -2.18 -3.35
N ASN A 66 4.06 -1.50 -3.84
CA ASN A 66 3.14 -0.73 -2.99
C ASN A 66 2.11 -1.59 -2.23
N ASN A 67 2.35 -2.90 -2.11
CA ASN A 67 1.44 -3.86 -1.47
C ASN A 67 0.00 -3.85 -2.00
N GLY A 68 -0.25 -3.32 -3.20
CA GLY A 68 -1.62 -3.19 -3.73
C GLY A 68 -2.41 -2.00 -3.18
N ILE A 69 -1.72 -1.02 -2.60
CA ILE A 69 -2.33 0.10 -1.89
C ILE A 69 -2.05 1.40 -2.66
N SER A 70 -3.12 2.09 -3.02
CA SER A 70 -3.04 3.37 -3.72
C SER A 70 -3.47 4.50 -2.80
N TYR A 71 -2.70 5.59 -2.82
CA TYR A 71 -2.91 6.75 -1.96
C TYR A 71 -3.28 7.99 -2.76
N GLY A 72 -4.09 8.87 -2.17
CA GLY A 72 -4.41 10.20 -2.70
C GLY A 72 -5.37 10.96 -1.79
N ASP A 73 -5.35 12.28 -1.87
CA ASP A 73 -6.29 13.17 -1.19
C ASP A 73 -7.64 13.13 -1.90
N LEU A 74 -8.56 12.32 -1.37
CA LEU A 74 -9.87 12.03 -1.93
C LEU A 74 -10.90 13.08 -1.51
N ASP A 75 -10.89 13.47 -0.23
CA ASP A 75 -11.89 14.38 0.32
C ASP A 75 -11.47 15.86 0.32
N GLY A 76 -10.24 16.16 -0.09
CA GLY A 76 -9.70 17.50 -0.25
C GLY A 76 -9.25 18.13 1.07
N ASP A 77 -9.07 17.35 2.14
CA ASP A 77 -8.61 17.85 3.44
C ASP A 77 -7.08 18.02 3.55
N GLY A 78 -6.34 17.57 2.53
CA GLY A 78 -4.87 17.63 2.46
C GLY A 78 -4.17 16.43 3.11
N GLN A 79 -4.89 15.44 3.61
CA GLN A 79 -4.39 14.15 4.05
C GLN A 79 -4.72 13.09 2.99
N ASN A 80 -3.80 12.17 2.74
CA ASN A 80 -4.06 11.12 1.77
C ASN A 80 -4.90 10.00 2.38
N GLU A 81 -5.95 9.60 1.70
CA GLU A 81 -6.65 8.34 1.85
C GLU A 81 -5.87 7.18 1.24
N ALA A 82 -6.27 5.96 1.58
CA ALA A 82 -5.77 4.74 0.97
C ALA A 82 -6.91 3.87 0.44
N ILE A 83 -6.84 3.48 -0.83
CA ILE A 83 -7.70 2.45 -1.42
C ILE A 83 -6.90 1.15 -1.54
N VAL A 84 -7.48 0.05 -1.07
CA VAL A 84 -6.87 -1.27 -1.11
C VAL A 84 -7.81 -2.28 -1.71
N VAL A 85 -7.27 -3.14 -2.56
CA VAL A 85 -8.01 -4.25 -3.18
C VAL A 85 -7.47 -5.57 -2.64
N TYR A 86 -8.38 -6.46 -2.27
CA TYR A 86 -8.07 -7.76 -1.71
C TYR A 86 -9.03 -8.83 -2.25
N GLU A 87 -8.56 -10.08 -2.22
CA GLU A 87 -9.39 -11.26 -2.41
C GLU A 87 -9.88 -11.75 -1.05
N GLU A 88 -11.16 -12.05 -0.96
CA GLU A 88 -11.78 -12.74 0.16
C GLU A 88 -12.16 -14.16 -0.28
N GLU A 89 -11.73 -15.18 0.46
CA GLU A 89 -12.08 -16.58 0.18
C GLU A 89 -13.25 -17.00 1.07
N THR A 90 -14.42 -17.24 0.46
CA THR A 90 -15.59 -17.78 1.14
C THR A 90 -15.86 -19.20 0.65
N GLY A 91 -15.37 -20.18 1.41
CA GLY A 91 -15.52 -21.60 1.07
C GLY A 91 -14.66 -22.01 -0.13
N ARG A 92 -15.25 -22.05 -1.33
CA ARG A 92 -14.52 -22.32 -2.60
C ARG A 92 -14.55 -21.14 -3.57
N GLU A 93 -15.24 -20.07 -3.21
CA GLU A 93 -15.39 -18.88 -4.04
C GLU A 93 -14.39 -17.82 -3.59
N ARG A 94 -13.80 -17.14 -4.57
CA ARG A 94 -12.91 -16.00 -4.35
C ARG A 94 -13.60 -14.77 -4.91
N THR A 95 -13.80 -13.78 -4.05
CA THR A 95 -14.47 -12.54 -4.41
C THR A 95 -13.47 -11.41 -4.29
N LEU A 96 -13.41 -10.56 -5.33
CA LEU A 96 -12.65 -9.32 -5.27
C LEU A 96 -13.39 -8.32 -4.40
N LYS A 97 -12.67 -7.67 -3.50
CA LYS A 97 -13.17 -6.64 -2.60
C LYS A 97 -12.25 -5.44 -2.64
N ALA A 98 -12.81 -4.28 -2.34
CA ALA A 98 -12.06 -3.05 -2.12
C ALA A 98 -12.45 -2.43 -0.78
N ALA A 99 -11.51 -1.75 -0.14
CA ALA A 99 -11.72 -1.01 1.09
C ALA A 99 -11.03 0.36 1.01
N LEU A 100 -11.77 1.41 1.35
CA LEU A 100 -11.24 2.76 1.52
C LEU A 100 -10.91 2.99 2.99
N LEU A 101 -9.69 3.44 3.26
CA LEU A 101 -9.21 3.77 4.58
C LEU A 101 -8.97 5.27 4.69
N MET A 102 -9.40 5.82 5.82
CA MET A 102 -9.20 7.21 6.21
C MET A 102 -8.52 7.26 7.57
N ARG A 103 -7.71 8.29 7.78
CA ARG A 103 -7.12 8.53 9.10
C ARG A 103 -8.12 9.27 9.99
N ARG A 104 -8.52 8.63 11.09
CA ARG A 104 -9.43 9.18 12.10
C ARG A 104 -8.83 9.00 13.47
N GLN A 105 -8.71 10.11 14.23
CA GLN A 105 -8.12 10.08 15.58
C GLN A 105 -6.75 9.39 15.59
N GLU A 106 -5.89 9.75 14.64
CA GLU A 106 -4.54 9.22 14.42
C GLU A 106 -4.47 7.78 13.88
N ALA A 107 -5.55 7.01 13.87
CA ALA A 107 -5.59 5.63 13.38
C ALA A 107 -6.24 5.49 12.01
N TRP A 108 -5.85 4.47 11.25
CA TRP A 108 -6.49 4.11 9.98
C TRP A 108 -7.77 3.32 10.21
N GLN A 109 -8.88 3.79 9.64
CA GLN A 109 -10.18 3.15 9.75
C GLN A 109 -10.76 2.90 8.36
N ILE A 110 -11.33 1.72 8.15
CA ILE A 110 -12.11 1.46 6.94
C ILE A 110 -13.41 2.26 7.02
N VAL A 111 -13.66 3.10 6.03
CA VAL A 111 -14.87 3.95 5.93
C VAL A 111 -15.83 3.48 4.85
N TRP A 112 -15.35 2.63 3.93
CA TRP A 112 -16.16 2.07 2.86
C TRP A 112 -15.60 0.72 2.40
N HIS A 113 -16.51 -0.17 1.98
CA HIS A 113 -16.20 -1.42 1.31
C HIS A 113 -17.01 -1.56 0.01
N GLY A 114 -16.44 -2.20 -0.99
CA GLY A 114 -17.12 -2.57 -2.22
C GLY A 114 -16.70 -3.94 -2.75
N GLU A 115 -17.52 -4.49 -3.63
CA GLU A 115 -17.22 -5.73 -4.34
C GLU A 115 -16.77 -5.43 -5.77
N GLY A 116 -15.67 -6.05 -6.18
CA GLY A 116 -15.18 -5.98 -7.56
C GLY A 116 -16.01 -6.86 -8.49
N SER A 117 -16.16 -6.41 -9.74
CA SER A 117 -17.02 -7.08 -10.73
C SER A 117 -16.28 -8.04 -11.68
N GLY A 118 -14.99 -8.32 -11.45
CA GLY A 118 -14.14 -9.10 -12.37
C GLY A 118 -13.38 -10.26 -11.73
N HIS A 119 -12.41 -10.78 -12.49
CA HIS A 119 -11.59 -11.94 -12.11
C HIS A 119 -10.23 -11.57 -11.53
N SER A 120 -9.70 -10.40 -11.91
CA SER A 120 -8.46 -9.86 -11.34
C SER A 120 -8.49 -8.34 -11.31
N LEU A 121 -7.56 -7.76 -10.55
CA LEU A 121 -7.29 -6.34 -10.53
C LEU A 121 -6.48 -5.94 -11.77
N ASP A 122 -6.94 -4.92 -12.49
CA ASP A 122 -6.18 -4.24 -13.55
C ASP A 122 -5.60 -2.91 -13.05
N TYR A 123 -6.42 -2.14 -12.32
CA TYR A 123 -6.03 -0.82 -11.82
C TYR A 123 -6.71 -0.49 -10.48
N ALA A 124 -6.00 0.23 -9.61
CA ALA A 124 -6.60 0.89 -8.45
C ALA A 124 -5.91 2.24 -8.23
N GLY A 125 -6.65 3.32 -8.09
CA GLY A 125 -6.08 4.65 -7.89
C GLY A 125 -7.06 5.68 -7.36
N ILE A 126 -6.51 6.76 -6.81
CA ILE A 126 -7.22 7.98 -6.43
C ILE A 126 -6.67 9.11 -7.30
N ARG A 127 -7.52 9.75 -8.10
CA ARG A 127 -7.13 10.83 -9.02
C ARG A 127 -8.34 11.61 -9.53
N ASP A 128 -8.15 12.92 -9.66
CA ASP A 128 -9.02 13.83 -10.43
C ASP A 128 -8.89 13.55 -11.94
N ILE A 129 -9.91 12.94 -12.53
CA ILE A 129 -9.97 12.58 -13.97
C ILE A 129 -10.80 13.54 -14.80
N ASP A 130 -11.70 14.31 -14.20
CA ASP A 130 -12.54 15.28 -14.92
C ASP A 130 -12.04 16.74 -14.79
N ARG A 131 -11.01 16.94 -13.97
CA ARG A 131 -10.30 18.18 -13.69
C ARG A 131 -11.17 19.22 -12.99
N ASP A 132 -12.12 18.79 -12.18
CA ASP A 132 -12.96 19.66 -11.36
C ASP A 132 -12.30 20.06 -10.01
N GLY A 133 -11.19 19.41 -9.66
CA GLY A 133 -10.43 19.63 -8.44
C GLY A 133 -10.79 18.73 -7.26
N ALA A 134 -11.81 17.87 -7.39
CA ALA A 134 -12.06 16.73 -6.54
C ALA A 134 -11.41 15.47 -7.16
N ALA A 135 -11.08 14.49 -6.33
CA ALA A 135 -10.51 13.24 -6.83
C ALA A 135 -11.54 12.12 -6.87
N GLU A 136 -11.40 11.23 -7.84
CA GLU A 136 -12.20 10.01 -7.97
C GLU A 136 -11.39 8.79 -7.55
N ILE A 137 -12.09 7.74 -7.11
CA ILE A 137 -11.54 6.39 -7.00
C ILE A 137 -11.84 5.61 -8.26
N LEU A 138 -10.80 4.97 -8.78
CA LEU A 138 -10.82 4.26 -10.04
C LEU A 138 -10.42 2.82 -9.79
N LEU A 139 -11.35 1.89 -9.99
CA LEU A 139 -11.13 0.46 -9.82
C LEU A 139 -11.31 -0.25 -11.16
N GLY A 140 -10.19 -0.67 -11.75
CA GLY A 140 -10.11 -1.41 -12.98
C GLY A 140 -10.08 -2.92 -12.71
N TRP A 141 -10.97 -3.66 -13.38
CA TRP A 141 -11.13 -5.10 -13.24
C TRP A 141 -10.92 -5.78 -14.58
N SER A 142 -10.21 -6.91 -14.60
CA SER A 142 -10.22 -7.81 -15.76
C SER A 142 -11.49 -8.64 -15.79
N LEU A 143 -12.27 -8.53 -16.87
CA LEU A 143 -13.52 -9.25 -17.10
C LEU A 143 -13.33 -10.45 -18.07
N GLY A 144 -12.14 -10.63 -18.62
CA GLY A 144 -11.83 -11.66 -19.62
C GLY A 144 -10.51 -11.39 -20.34
N THR A 145 -10.26 -12.15 -21.41
CA THR A 145 -8.94 -12.19 -22.09
C THR A 145 -8.48 -10.84 -22.65
N ASP A 146 -9.41 -9.94 -23.00
CA ASP A 146 -9.07 -8.61 -23.54
C ASP A 146 -10.14 -7.56 -23.17
N VAL A 147 -10.94 -7.82 -22.14
CA VAL A 147 -12.03 -6.93 -21.74
C VAL A 147 -11.84 -6.56 -20.29
N ASN A 148 -11.71 -5.27 -20.04
CA ASN A 148 -11.63 -4.70 -18.72
C ASN A 148 -12.85 -3.80 -18.44
N GLY A 149 -13.20 -3.68 -17.16
CA GLY A 149 -14.20 -2.75 -16.66
C GLY A 149 -13.56 -1.77 -15.69
N LEU A 150 -13.94 -0.51 -15.77
CA LEU A 150 -13.53 0.55 -14.86
C LEU A 150 -14.75 1.02 -14.08
N ASP A 151 -14.71 0.87 -12.77
CA ASP A 151 -15.66 1.52 -11.86
C ASP A 151 -15.07 2.85 -11.40
N ILE A 152 -15.86 3.91 -11.52
CA ILE A 152 -15.50 5.28 -11.13
C ILE A 152 -16.37 5.66 -9.94
N TYR A 153 -15.73 5.95 -8.80
CA TYR A 153 -16.39 6.33 -7.56
C TYR A 153 -16.06 7.77 -7.21
N GLU A 154 -17.08 8.52 -6.82
CA GLU A 154 -16.95 9.87 -6.29
C GLU A 154 -17.16 9.88 -4.77
N TRP A 155 -16.50 10.79 -4.10
CA TRP A 155 -16.72 11.05 -2.68
C TRP A 155 -17.96 11.93 -2.47
N ASP A 156 -18.98 11.40 -1.81
CA ASP A 156 -20.19 12.15 -1.45
C ASP A 156 -20.52 11.96 0.04
N LYS A 157 -20.46 13.06 0.79
CA LYS A 157 -20.95 13.17 2.18
C LYS A 157 -20.43 12.06 3.12
N GLY A 158 -19.14 11.73 3.03
CA GLY A 158 -18.53 10.77 3.94
C GLY A 158 -18.54 9.32 3.45
N THR A 159 -18.92 9.06 2.19
CA THR A 159 -18.87 7.72 1.59
C THR A 159 -18.62 7.79 0.09
N LEU A 160 -18.33 6.64 -0.53
CA LEU A 160 -18.19 6.53 -1.97
C LEU A 160 -19.51 6.19 -2.65
N LYS A 161 -19.75 6.85 -3.78
CA LYS A 161 -20.84 6.53 -4.71
C LYS A 161 -20.27 6.14 -6.05
N LEU A 162 -20.74 5.01 -6.58
CA LEU A 162 -20.44 4.62 -7.95
C LEU A 162 -21.10 5.65 -8.88
N GLN A 163 -20.27 6.40 -9.60
CA GLN A 163 -20.71 7.41 -10.55
C GLN A 163 -20.90 6.80 -11.93
N ASP A 164 -19.91 6.05 -12.41
CA ASP A 164 -19.92 5.51 -13.77
C ASP A 164 -19.19 4.17 -13.86
N ARG A 165 -19.51 3.42 -14.92
CA ARG A 165 -18.84 2.18 -15.29
C ARG A 165 -18.50 2.20 -16.77
N LYS A 166 -17.22 2.10 -17.08
CA LYS A 166 -16.71 2.10 -18.45
C LYS A 166 -16.09 0.75 -18.80
N GLY A 167 -16.26 0.30 -20.02
CA GLY A 167 -15.48 -0.81 -20.57
C GLY A 167 -14.25 -0.27 -21.30
N TYR A 168 -13.15 -0.99 -21.28
CA TYR A 168 -11.98 -0.70 -22.10
C TYR A 168 -11.26 -1.99 -22.50
N TYR A 169 -10.58 -1.96 -23.65
CA TYR A 169 -9.91 -3.14 -24.21
C TYR A 169 -8.39 -3.03 -24.18
N GLU A 170 -7.87 -1.82 -24.38
CA GLU A 170 -6.43 -1.57 -24.46
C GLU A 170 -5.97 -0.55 -23.43
N SER A 171 -4.72 -0.67 -23.01
CA SER A 171 -4.09 0.29 -22.09
C SER A 171 -4.05 1.73 -22.63
N THR A 172 -4.15 1.94 -23.94
CA THR A 172 -4.18 3.26 -24.57
C THR A 172 -5.51 3.97 -24.31
N GLU A 173 -6.63 3.28 -24.52
CA GLU A 173 -7.97 3.79 -24.22
C GLU A 173 -8.09 4.12 -22.74
N PHE A 174 -7.58 3.24 -21.87
CA PHE A 174 -7.49 3.52 -20.44
C PHE A 174 -6.70 4.81 -20.16
N LYS A 175 -5.51 4.99 -20.74
CA LYS A 175 -4.72 6.22 -20.56
C LYS A 175 -5.42 7.48 -21.05
N GLU A 176 -6.22 7.39 -22.11
CA GLU A 176 -7.03 8.51 -22.58
C GLU A 176 -8.12 8.89 -21.56
N MET A 177 -8.73 7.91 -20.89
CA MET A 177 -9.69 8.16 -19.80
C MET A 177 -9.07 8.80 -18.56
N MET A 178 -7.75 8.64 -18.36
CA MET A 178 -7.01 9.14 -17.19
C MET A 178 -6.37 10.52 -17.41
N ASN A 179 -6.54 11.11 -18.60
CA ASN A 179 -5.84 12.33 -19.01
C ASN A 179 -6.76 13.55 -19.06
#